data_AF-K7KJ04-F1
#
_entry.id   AF-K7KJ04-F1
#
_cell.length_a   1.000
_cell.length_b   1.000
_cell.length_c   1.000
_cell.angle_alpha   90.00
_cell.angle_beta   90.00
_cell.angle_gamma   90.00
#
_symmetry.space_group_name_H-M   'P 1'
#
loop_
_entity.id
_entity.type
_entity.pdbx_description
1 polymer ?
#
loop_
_entity_poly.entity_id
_entity_poly.type
_entity_poly.pdbx_seq_one_letter_code
_entity_poly.pdbx_strand_id
1 'polypeptide(L)'
;MLGKDHRRTRVANAYYSLFMAIGNILGYTTGSYSGWYKVFALALTPACNISCANLKSALFLDIIFIAVTTYISIVAAKEVPLSSSGALPVEEAAAGESGTAGEAFLWQLFGTFRYFSTPIWTILTVNALRWIGWFPFLLFDTDWMGREIYGGEPNEGPNHDTGVRMGALGLLLNSVVLGVTSVLLERLCRKRGPGFLWGISNILMAVCFISMLVVTYVANNIGYVGKDLPPTGIVIASLIIFIVLGFPHAITYSFPYALISTHIQSLGLGHCGQD
;
A
#
# COMPACT_ATOMS: atom_id res chain seq x y z
N MET A 1 -21.42 3.64 24.35
CA MET A 1 -21.08 4.41 23.13
C MET A 1 -19.85 3.85 22.41
N LEU A 2 -18.82 3.33 23.13
CA LEU A 2 -17.59 2.73 22.57
C LEU A 2 -17.75 1.80 21.34
N GLY A 3 -18.73 0.89 21.34
CA GLY A 3 -18.88 -0.07 20.25
C GLY A 3 -19.21 0.55 18.88
N LYS A 4 -19.84 1.73 18.85
CA LYS A 4 -20.17 2.43 17.59
C LYS A 4 -18.90 3.03 16.96
N ASP A 5 -17.97 3.52 17.77
CA ASP A 5 -16.76 4.19 17.30
C ASP A 5 -15.76 3.20 16.72
N HIS A 6 -15.54 2.06 17.37
CA HIS A 6 -14.69 0.99 16.81
C HIS A 6 -15.20 0.49 15.46
N ARG A 7 -16.52 0.34 15.31
CA ARG A 7 -17.13 -0.04 14.04
C ARG A 7 -16.91 1.05 12.99
N ARG A 8 -17.09 2.32 13.35
CA ARG A 8 -16.89 3.46 12.45
C ARG A 8 -15.45 3.54 11.96
N THR A 9 -14.45 3.43 12.85
CA THR A 9 -13.03 3.44 12.46
C THR A 9 -12.67 2.26 11.56
N ARG A 10 -13.18 1.06 11.88
CA ARG A 10 -12.94 -0.13 11.04
C ARG A 10 -13.56 0.01 9.65
N VAL A 11 -14.78 0.55 9.56
CA VAL A 11 -15.45 0.81 8.27
C VAL A 11 -14.70 1.88 7.49
N ALA A 12 -14.25 2.96 8.14
CA ALA A 12 -13.44 4.00 7.50
C ALA A 12 -12.13 3.43 6.93
N ASN A 13 -11.41 2.60 7.69
CA ASN A 13 -10.19 1.92 7.20
C ASN A 13 -10.48 0.95 6.05
N ALA A 14 -11.63 0.28 6.04
CA ALA A 14 -12.04 -0.58 4.93
C ALA A 14 -12.31 0.22 3.65
N TYR A 15 -12.97 1.38 3.76
CA TYR A 15 -13.14 2.31 2.63
C TYR A 15 -11.80 2.87 2.15
N TYR A 16 -10.91 3.28 3.07
CA TYR A 16 -9.57 3.71 2.71
C TYR A 16 -8.82 2.64 1.93
N SER A 17 -8.82 1.39 2.42
CA SER A 17 -8.20 0.26 1.73
C SER A 17 -8.84 -0.02 0.37
N LEU A 18 -10.15 0.18 0.23
CA LEU A 18 -10.86 0.04 -1.06
C LEU A 18 -10.41 1.12 -2.06
N PHE A 19 -10.31 2.39 -1.63
CA PHE A 19 -9.82 3.47 -2.50
C PHE A 19 -8.36 3.27 -2.89
N MET A 20 -7.52 2.79 -1.97
CA MET A 20 -6.15 2.35 -2.29
C MET A 20 -6.15 1.23 -3.34
N ALA A 21 -7.06 0.26 -3.24
CA ALA A 21 -7.21 -0.80 -4.24
C ALA A 21 -7.53 -0.22 -5.63
N ILE A 22 -8.47 0.73 -5.70
CA ILE A 22 -8.87 1.39 -6.94
C ILE A 22 -7.69 2.15 -7.56
N GLY A 23 -6.97 2.94 -6.74
CA GLY A 23 -5.77 3.65 -7.18
C GLY A 23 -4.71 2.70 -7.74
N ASN A 24 -4.45 1.60 -7.03
CA ASN A 24 -3.52 0.57 -7.48
C ASN A 24 -3.97 -0.09 -8.79
N ILE A 25 -5.25 -0.45 -8.94
CA ILE A 25 -5.79 -1.01 -10.19
C ILE A 25 -5.53 -0.05 -11.34
N LEU A 26 -5.83 1.23 -11.18
CA LEU A 26 -5.60 2.24 -12.21
C LEU A 26 -4.11 2.35 -12.56
N GLY A 27 -3.23 2.46 -11.56
CA GLY A 27 -1.79 2.54 -11.75
C GLY A 27 -1.17 1.28 -12.39
N TYR A 28 -1.55 0.09 -11.95
CA TYR A 28 -1.05 -1.15 -12.56
C TYR A 28 -1.66 -1.42 -13.94
N THR A 29 -2.86 -0.89 -14.22
CA THR A 29 -3.42 -0.88 -15.58
C THR A 29 -2.55 -0.01 -16.49
N THR A 30 -2.10 1.16 -16.04
CA THR A 30 -1.22 1.99 -16.88
C THR A 30 0.12 1.30 -17.15
N GLY A 31 0.70 0.59 -16.18
CA GLY A 31 1.93 -0.18 -16.35
C GLY A 31 1.81 -1.44 -17.21
N SER A 32 0.68 -2.15 -17.15
CA SER A 32 0.45 -3.37 -17.96
C SER A 32 0.10 -3.06 -19.41
N TYR A 33 -0.49 -1.88 -19.68
CA TYR A 33 -0.91 -1.49 -21.03
C TYR A 33 0.23 -0.89 -21.84
N SER A 34 0.55 -1.51 -22.97
CA SER A 34 1.67 -1.11 -23.84
C SER A 34 1.36 -0.01 -24.86
N GLY A 35 0.11 0.42 -24.94
CA GLY A 35 -0.40 1.25 -26.04
C GLY A 35 -0.48 2.75 -25.75
N TRP A 36 -0.01 3.21 -24.59
CA TRP A 36 -0.16 4.63 -24.19
C TRP A 36 0.52 5.60 -25.16
N TYR A 37 1.65 5.22 -25.73
CA TYR A 37 2.36 6.01 -26.75
C TYR A 37 1.51 6.32 -27.99
N LYS A 38 0.44 5.55 -28.26
CA LYS A 38 -0.52 5.83 -29.35
C LYS A 38 -1.55 6.89 -28.97
N VAL A 39 -1.92 6.96 -27.69
CA VAL A 39 -2.89 7.95 -27.16
C VAL A 39 -2.22 9.31 -27.05
N PHE A 40 -0.99 9.34 -26.52
CA PHE A 40 -0.18 10.54 -26.39
C PHE A 40 1.00 10.48 -27.37
N ALA A 41 0.73 10.67 -28.67
CA ALA A 41 1.78 10.64 -29.69
C ALA A 41 2.92 11.67 -29.44
N LEU A 42 2.61 12.77 -28.74
CA LEU A 42 3.57 13.77 -28.26
C LEU A 42 4.63 13.21 -27.29
N ALA A 43 4.42 12.02 -26.74
CA ALA A 43 5.35 11.37 -25.83
C ALA A 43 6.51 10.66 -26.54
N LEU A 44 6.36 10.30 -27.82
CA LEU A 44 7.39 9.60 -28.58
C LEU A 44 8.38 10.61 -29.18
N THR A 45 9.65 10.50 -28.79
CA THR A 45 10.74 11.32 -29.35
C THR A 45 11.89 10.40 -29.78
N PRO A 46 12.81 10.85 -30.66
CA PRO A 46 13.97 10.05 -31.05
C PRO A 46 14.84 9.58 -29.88
N ALA A 47 14.78 10.28 -28.74
CA ALA A 47 15.52 9.94 -27.52
C ALA A 47 14.75 9.02 -26.56
N CYS A 48 13.47 8.74 -26.81
CA CYS A 48 12.57 8.06 -25.89
C CYS A 48 11.91 6.87 -26.61
N ASN A 49 12.35 5.66 -26.28
CA ASN A 49 11.79 4.42 -26.83
C ASN A 49 10.31 4.24 -26.42
N ILE A 50 9.65 3.20 -26.95
CA ILE A 50 8.22 2.93 -26.69
C ILE A 50 7.93 2.84 -25.19
N SER A 51 8.81 2.19 -24.42
CA SER A 51 8.64 2.00 -22.98
C SER A 51 8.77 3.33 -22.21
N CYS A 52 9.73 4.17 -22.59
CA CYS A 52 9.84 5.55 -22.12
C CYS A 52 8.61 6.40 -22.49
N ALA A 53 8.07 6.28 -23.70
CA ALA A 53 6.89 7.02 -24.14
C ALA A 53 5.63 6.60 -23.38
N ASN A 54 5.50 5.31 -23.05
CA ASN A 54 4.43 4.81 -22.18
C ASN A 54 4.56 5.34 -20.75
N LEU A 55 5.77 5.33 -20.18
CA LEU A 55 6.03 5.87 -18.85
C LEU A 55 5.71 7.38 -18.78
N LYS A 56 6.13 8.15 -19.78
CA LYS A 56 5.83 9.57 -19.89
C LYS A 56 4.33 9.83 -19.99
N SER A 57 3.61 9.03 -20.77
CA SER A 57 2.15 9.09 -20.85
C SER A 57 1.48 8.81 -19.49
N ALA A 58 1.97 7.81 -18.74
CA ALA A 58 1.47 7.50 -17.40
C ALA A 58 1.69 8.66 -16.42
N LEU A 59 2.85 9.34 -16.48
CA LEU A 59 3.13 10.54 -15.67
C LEU A 59 2.18 11.70 -16.00
N PHE A 60 1.84 11.91 -17.28
CA PHE A 60 0.86 12.93 -17.65
C PHE A 60 -0.54 12.60 -17.12
N LEU A 61 -0.95 11.34 -17.15
CA LEU A 61 -2.20 10.91 -16.53
C LEU A 61 -2.17 11.14 -15.03
N ASP A 62 -1.08 10.78 -14.34
CA ASP A 62 -0.92 10.98 -12.91
C ASP A 62 -1.04 12.46 -12.52
N ILE A 63 -0.40 13.38 -13.26
CA ILE A 63 -0.54 14.83 -13.05
C ILE A 63 -2.01 15.28 -13.16
N ILE A 64 -2.74 14.79 -14.17
CA ILE A 64 -4.16 15.12 -14.36
C ILE A 64 -4.98 14.58 -13.18
N PHE A 65 -4.76 13.33 -12.77
CA PHE A 65 -5.45 12.72 -11.64
C PHE A 65 -5.17 13.46 -10.33
N ILE A 66 -3.90 13.76 -10.02
CA ILE A 66 -3.49 14.52 -8.84
C ILE A 66 -4.13 15.91 -8.84
N ALA A 67 -4.16 16.62 -9.96
CA ALA A 67 -4.78 17.94 -10.06
C ALA A 67 -6.29 17.87 -9.77
N VAL A 68 -6.99 16.89 -10.34
CA VAL A 68 -8.42 16.67 -10.11
C VAL A 68 -8.70 16.27 -8.66
N THR A 69 -7.95 15.33 -8.09
CA THR A 69 -8.16 14.89 -6.70
C THR A 69 -7.82 16.00 -5.71
N THR A 70 -6.81 16.81 -5.99
CA THR A 70 -6.44 17.98 -5.17
C THR A 70 -7.56 19.02 -5.22
N TYR A 71 -8.08 19.33 -6.41
CA TYR A 71 -9.20 20.25 -6.57
C TYR A 71 -10.44 19.77 -5.80
N ILE A 72 -10.82 18.50 -5.95
CA ILE A 72 -11.95 17.90 -5.22
C ILE A 72 -11.70 17.96 -3.71
N SER A 73 -10.48 17.67 -3.26
CA SER A 73 -10.13 17.69 -1.83
C SER A 73 -10.28 19.09 -1.25
N ILE A 74 -9.76 20.12 -1.93
CA ILE A 74 -9.85 21.52 -1.49
C ILE A 74 -11.30 22.00 -1.45
N VAL A 75 -12.13 21.63 -2.44
CA VAL A 75 -13.53 22.09 -2.51
C VAL A 75 -14.44 21.32 -1.53
N ALA A 76 -14.16 20.03 -1.28
CA ALA A 76 -15.00 19.18 -0.42
C ALA A 76 -14.58 19.22 1.05
N ALA A 77 -13.30 19.47 1.36
CA ALA A 77 -12.82 19.56 2.73
C ALA A 77 -13.37 20.83 3.39
N LYS A 78 -14.20 20.64 4.42
CA LYS A 78 -14.57 21.73 5.32
C LYS A 78 -13.41 21.92 6.28
N GLU A 79 -12.58 22.91 6.02
CA GLU A 79 -11.57 23.32 6.99
C GLU A 79 -12.26 24.00 8.17
N VAL A 80 -11.86 23.63 9.39
CA VAL A 80 -12.17 24.43 10.57
C VAL A 80 -11.12 25.55 10.57
N PRO A 81 -11.50 26.83 10.43
CA PRO A 81 -10.54 27.90 10.51
C PRO A 81 -9.81 27.80 11.86
N LEU A 82 -8.51 28.07 11.88
CA LEU A 82 -7.73 28.14 13.10
C LEU A 82 -8.19 29.36 13.91
N SER A 83 -9.40 29.32 14.48
CA SER A 83 -9.90 30.40 15.31
C SER A 83 -9.05 30.43 16.57
N SER A 84 -8.40 31.56 16.84
CA SER A 84 -7.72 31.89 18.09
C SER A 84 -8.69 31.99 19.30
N SER A 85 -9.78 31.22 19.29
CA SER A 85 -10.88 31.25 20.23
C SER A 85 -11.02 29.84 20.81
N GLY A 86 -10.25 29.62 21.88
CA GLY A 86 -10.01 28.32 22.53
C GLY A 86 -8.80 28.37 23.47
N ALA A 87 -7.94 29.39 23.33
CA ALA A 87 -7.01 29.82 24.38
C ALA A 87 -7.81 30.39 25.56
N LEU A 88 -8.37 29.50 26.38
CA LEU A 88 -8.67 29.83 27.77
C LEU A 88 -7.33 30.14 28.46
N PRO A 89 -7.25 31.22 29.26
CA PRO A 89 -6.00 31.74 29.77
C PRO A 89 -5.44 30.77 30.82
N VAL A 90 -4.38 30.06 30.46
CA VAL A 90 -3.37 29.69 31.45
C VAL A 90 -2.37 30.83 31.43
N GLU A 91 -2.46 31.67 32.47
CA GLU A 91 -1.57 32.78 32.78
C GLU A 91 -0.10 32.50 32.46
N GLU A 92 0.53 33.50 31.83
CA GLU A 92 1.92 33.91 32.03
C GLU A 92 3.02 32.85 31.88
N ALA A 93 3.48 32.63 30.64
CA ALA A 93 4.91 32.69 30.30
C ALA A 93 5.14 32.47 28.79
N ALA A 94 6.13 33.19 28.25
CA ALA A 94 6.74 32.98 26.93
C ALA A 94 5.94 33.47 25.72
N ALA A 95 5.79 34.79 25.65
CA ALA A 95 5.86 35.48 24.38
C ALA A 95 7.22 35.19 23.71
N GLY A 96 7.21 34.35 22.69
CA GLY A 96 8.35 34.10 21.81
C GLY A 96 8.73 32.64 21.81
N GLU A 97 8.30 31.89 20.77
CA GLU A 97 8.95 30.69 20.23
C GLU A 97 7.95 29.94 19.33
N SER A 98 7.91 30.27 18.04
CA SER A 98 7.34 29.36 17.04
C SER A 98 8.19 28.08 16.88
N GLY A 99 9.40 28.05 17.46
CA GLY A 99 10.26 26.86 17.55
C GLY A 99 9.86 25.86 18.64
N THR A 100 9.31 26.29 19.78
CA THR A 100 9.02 25.38 20.90
C THR A 100 7.69 24.65 20.82
N ALA A 101 6.75 25.14 20.00
CA ALA A 101 5.53 24.37 19.70
C ALA A 101 5.85 23.04 19.00
N GLY A 102 6.83 23.03 18.09
CA GLY A 102 7.28 21.81 17.39
C GLY A 102 8.03 20.85 18.31
N GLU A 103 8.91 21.37 19.17
CA GLU A 103 9.65 20.56 20.14
C GLU A 103 8.74 19.98 21.23
N ALA A 104 7.78 20.74 21.71
CA ALA A 104 6.77 20.27 22.68
C ALA A 104 5.92 19.12 22.09
N PHE A 105 5.53 19.23 20.82
CA PHE A 105 4.78 18.17 20.14
C PHE A 105 5.61 16.89 19.99
N LEU A 106 6.88 17.00 19.56
CA LEU A 106 7.77 15.84 19.44
C LEU A 106 8.03 15.20 20.80
N TRP A 107 8.26 15.99 21.86
CA TRP A 107 8.47 15.45 23.19
C TRP A 107 7.22 14.77 23.75
N GLN A 108 6.02 15.30 23.48
CA GLN A 108 4.76 14.64 23.81
C GLN A 108 4.60 13.32 23.04
N LEU A 109 4.97 13.29 21.75
CA LEU A 109 4.96 12.07 20.94
C LEU A 109 5.93 11.02 21.50
N PHE A 110 7.15 11.42 21.85
CA PHE A 110 8.13 10.52 22.48
C PHE A 110 7.69 10.07 23.87
N GLY A 111 7.10 10.96 24.66
CA GLY A 111 6.50 10.66 25.96
C GLY A 111 5.38 9.63 25.87
N THR A 112 4.68 9.58 24.73
CA THR A 112 3.59 8.62 24.49
C THR A 112 4.11 7.17 24.45
N PHE A 113 5.34 6.92 23.98
CA PHE A 113 5.93 5.57 24.00
C PHE A 113 6.01 4.98 25.40
N ARG A 114 6.10 5.81 26.45
CA ARG A 114 6.11 5.37 27.86
C ARG A 114 4.78 4.76 28.30
N TYR A 115 3.67 5.12 27.64
CA TYR A 115 2.33 4.63 27.96
C TYR A 115 1.90 3.45 27.07
N PHE A 116 2.76 3.00 26.16
CA PHE A 116 2.42 1.87 25.29
C PHE A 116 2.40 0.57 26.07
N SER A 117 1.20 -0.02 26.14
CA SER A 117 1.00 -1.35 26.69
C SER A 117 1.65 -2.43 25.81
N THR A 118 1.93 -3.60 26.38
CA THR A 118 2.51 -4.75 25.67
C THR A 118 1.78 -5.11 24.35
N PRO A 119 0.43 -5.06 24.26
CA PRO A 119 -0.28 -5.28 23.00
C PRO A 119 0.09 -4.26 21.90
N ILE A 120 0.25 -2.98 22.25
CA ILE A 120 0.61 -1.93 21.28
C ILE A 120 2.02 -2.20 20.75
N TRP A 121 2.99 -2.48 21.63
CA TRP A 121 4.34 -2.86 21.22
C TRP A 121 4.38 -4.07 20.31
N THR A 122 3.56 -5.08 20.61
CA THR A 122 3.43 -6.28 19.76
C THR A 122 2.89 -5.91 18.38
N ILE A 123 1.85 -5.08 18.30
CA ILE A 123 1.27 -4.66 17.01
C ILE A 123 2.28 -3.85 16.19
N LEU A 124 2.98 -2.90 16.81
CA LEU A 124 3.99 -2.08 16.16
C LEU A 124 5.16 -2.91 15.65
N THR A 125 5.65 -3.85 16.46
CA THR A 125 6.77 -4.74 16.08
C THR A 125 6.40 -5.64 14.91
N VAL A 126 5.25 -6.31 14.98
CA VAL A 126 4.78 -7.17 13.89
C VAL A 126 4.52 -6.35 12.62
N ASN A 127 3.97 -5.14 12.75
CA ASN A 127 3.78 -4.25 11.62
C ASN A 127 5.12 -3.84 10.98
N ALA A 128 6.13 -3.50 11.79
CA ALA A 128 7.47 -3.16 11.28
C ALA A 128 8.10 -4.34 10.53
N LEU A 129 8.10 -5.55 11.10
CA LEU A 129 8.60 -6.77 10.45
C LEU A 129 7.85 -7.07 9.15
N ARG A 130 6.54 -6.85 9.14
CA ARG A 130 5.71 -7.04 7.95
C ARG A 130 6.09 -6.08 6.82
N TRP A 131 6.32 -4.80 7.13
CA TRP A 131 6.78 -3.83 6.14
C TRP A 131 8.18 -4.14 5.62
N ILE A 132 9.10 -4.63 6.46
CA ILE A 132 10.40 -5.15 6.02
C ILE A 132 10.24 -6.23 4.95
N GLY A 133 9.26 -7.13 5.11
CA GLY A 133 8.95 -8.16 4.10
C GLY A 133 8.29 -7.60 2.84
N TRP A 134 7.43 -6.59 2.96
CA TRP A 134 6.77 -5.96 1.81
C TRP A 134 7.69 -5.09 0.97
N PHE A 135 8.69 -4.41 1.56
CA PHE A 135 9.53 -3.48 0.81
C PHE A 135 10.25 -4.13 -0.39
N PRO A 136 10.92 -5.28 -0.27
CA PRO A 136 11.51 -5.95 -1.42
C PRO A 136 10.47 -6.33 -2.48
N PHE A 137 9.29 -6.81 -2.06
CA PHE A 137 8.22 -7.14 -2.99
C PHE A 137 7.77 -5.88 -3.76
N LEU A 138 7.42 -4.81 -3.06
CA LEU A 138 6.92 -3.56 -3.66
C LEU A 138 7.93 -2.89 -4.61
N LEU A 139 9.23 -3.12 -4.41
CA LEU A 139 10.29 -2.52 -5.24
C LEU A 139 10.73 -3.42 -6.40
N PHE A 140 10.70 -4.74 -6.23
CA PHE A 140 11.33 -5.69 -7.16
C PHE A 140 10.38 -6.75 -7.70
N ASP A 141 9.08 -6.72 -7.43
CA ASP A 141 8.10 -7.70 -7.95
C ASP A 141 8.08 -7.80 -9.49
N THR A 142 8.00 -6.66 -10.17
CA THR A 142 7.96 -6.54 -11.62
C THR A 142 9.31 -6.81 -12.25
N ASP A 143 10.40 -6.40 -11.58
CA ASP A 143 11.76 -6.72 -12.02
C ASP A 143 12.05 -8.22 -11.85
N TRP A 144 11.58 -8.84 -10.77
CA TRP A 144 11.63 -10.29 -10.58
C TRP A 144 10.88 -11.02 -11.69
N MET A 145 9.70 -10.53 -12.10
CA MET A 145 9.00 -11.10 -13.26
C MET A 145 9.80 -10.88 -14.57
N GLY A 146 10.41 -9.72 -14.77
CA GLY A 146 11.22 -9.40 -15.95
C GLY A 146 12.49 -10.23 -16.07
N ARG A 147 13.27 -10.31 -14.99
CA ARG A 147 14.61 -10.90 -14.95
C ARG A 147 14.57 -12.39 -14.63
N GLU A 148 13.92 -12.78 -13.54
CA GLU A 148 13.97 -14.18 -13.06
C GLU A 148 12.98 -15.08 -13.80
N ILE A 149 11.79 -14.56 -14.13
CA ILE A 149 10.77 -15.36 -14.82
C ILE A 149 10.93 -15.28 -16.33
N TYR A 150 11.08 -14.09 -16.90
CA TYR A 150 11.21 -13.90 -18.34
C TYR A 150 12.66 -13.97 -18.85
N GLY A 151 13.66 -13.98 -17.97
CA GLY A 151 15.08 -14.08 -18.36
C GLY A 151 15.58 -12.88 -19.17
N GLY A 152 14.93 -11.73 -19.07
CA GLY A 152 15.32 -10.53 -19.82
C GLY A 152 16.25 -9.63 -19.00
N GLU A 153 17.23 -9.01 -19.66
CA GLU A 153 18.03 -7.95 -19.05
C GLU A 153 17.39 -6.57 -19.31
N PRO A 154 17.47 -5.62 -18.35
CA PRO A 154 16.94 -4.28 -18.54
C PRO A 154 17.57 -3.59 -19.76
N ASN A 155 16.74 -3.02 -20.64
CA ASN A 155 17.13 -2.40 -21.91
C ASN A 155 17.63 -3.37 -23.00
N GLU A 156 17.62 -4.68 -22.76
CA GLU A 156 18.02 -5.68 -23.74
C GLU A 156 16.84 -6.57 -24.14
N GLY A 157 16.41 -6.41 -25.39
CA GLY A 157 15.33 -7.19 -25.97
C GLY A 157 13.94 -6.90 -25.38
N PRO A 158 12.90 -7.54 -25.93
CA PRO A 158 11.52 -7.32 -25.48
C PRO A 158 11.13 -8.15 -24.25
N ASN A 159 11.95 -9.12 -23.84
CA ASN A 159 11.60 -10.10 -22.81
C ASN A 159 11.46 -9.45 -21.43
N HIS A 160 12.39 -8.55 -21.04
CA HIS A 160 12.31 -7.83 -19.76
C HIS A 160 11.05 -6.97 -19.71
N ASP A 161 10.83 -6.13 -20.72
CA ASP A 161 9.63 -5.28 -20.84
C ASP A 161 8.32 -6.10 -20.82
N THR A 162 8.32 -7.29 -21.41
CA THR A 162 7.16 -8.19 -21.42
C THR A 162 6.93 -8.79 -20.03
N GLY A 163 7.99 -9.22 -19.34
CA GLY A 163 7.89 -9.70 -17.96
C GLY A 163 7.46 -8.62 -16.99
N VAL A 164 7.98 -7.39 -17.10
CA VAL A 164 7.54 -6.24 -16.29
C VAL A 164 6.05 -5.97 -16.48
N ARG A 165 5.55 -5.98 -17.71
CA ARG A 165 4.11 -5.81 -18.00
C ARG A 165 3.26 -6.93 -17.41
N MET A 166 3.75 -8.17 -17.47
CA MET A 166 3.09 -9.31 -16.85
C MET A 166 3.14 -9.25 -15.31
N GLY A 167 4.20 -8.71 -14.74
CA GLY A 167 4.29 -8.39 -13.31
C GLY A 167 3.25 -7.35 -12.92
N ALA A 168 3.13 -6.27 -13.71
CA ALA A 168 2.11 -5.24 -13.51
C ALA A 168 0.69 -5.81 -13.65
N LEU A 169 0.46 -6.75 -14.58
CA LEU A 169 -0.80 -7.48 -14.65
C LEU A 169 -1.06 -8.32 -13.38
N GLY A 170 -0.03 -8.98 -12.85
CA GLY A 170 -0.12 -9.68 -11.56
C GLY A 170 -0.52 -8.75 -10.41
N LEU A 171 0.06 -7.54 -10.36
CA LEU A 171 -0.24 -6.54 -9.33
C LEU A 171 -1.63 -5.91 -9.50
N LEU A 172 -2.10 -5.78 -10.73
CA LEU A 172 -3.47 -5.42 -11.03
C LEU A 172 -4.42 -6.46 -10.43
N LEU A 173 -4.18 -7.75 -10.69
CA LEU A 173 -5.03 -8.83 -10.17
C LEU A 173 -4.93 -8.96 -8.63
N ASN A 174 -3.75 -8.74 -8.06
CA ASN A 174 -3.54 -8.58 -6.62
C ASN A 174 -4.46 -7.48 -6.07
N SER A 175 -4.49 -6.32 -6.73
CA SER A 175 -5.28 -5.16 -6.30
C SER A 175 -6.79 -5.39 -6.44
N VAL A 176 -7.24 -6.22 -7.39
CA VAL A 176 -8.63 -6.70 -7.46
C VAL A 176 -8.97 -7.54 -6.23
N VAL A 177 -8.12 -8.51 -5.87
CA VAL A 177 -8.31 -9.32 -4.65
C VAL A 177 -8.25 -8.46 -3.39
N LEU A 178 -7.37 -7.45 -3.37
CA LEU A 178 -7.27 -6.47 -2.30
C LEU A 178 -8.61 -5.76 -2.13
N GLY A 179 -9.16 -5.16 -3.20
CA GLY A 179 -10.45 -4.45 -3.15
C GLY A 179 -11.62 -5.34 -2.72
N VAL A 180 -11.70 -6.56 -3.25
CA VAL A 180 -12.72 -7.56 -2.83
C VAL A 180 -12.56 -7.89 -1.35
N THR A 181 -11.34 -8.11 -0.88
CA THR A 181 -11.04 -8.42 0.52
C THR A 181 -11.40 -7.24 1.43
N SER A 182 -11.15 -6.00 1.02
CA SER A 182 -11.50 -4.79 1.78
C SER A 182 -13.01 -4.65 1.99
N VAL A 183 -13.83 -4.95 0.96
CA VAL A 183 -15.30 -4.97 1.09
C VAL A 183 -15.77 -6.09 2.01
N LEU A 184 -15.16 -7.27 1.92
CA LEU A 184 -15.52 -8.43 2.73
C LEU A 184 -14.93 -8.39 4.15
N LEU A 185 -14.06 -7.42 4.44
CA LEU A 185 -13.27 -7.37 5.66
C LEU A 185 -14.13 -7.36 6.93
N GLU A 186 -15.19 -6.56 6.96
CA GLU A 186 -16.11 -6.52 8.11
C GLU A 186 -16.80 -7.87 8.33
N ARG A 187 -17.23 -8.54 7.25
CA ARG A 187 -17.89 -9.85 7.31
C ARG A 187 -16.93 -10.93 7.81
N LEU A 188 -15.68 -10.89 7.34
CA LEU A 188 -14.63 -11.81 7.78
C LEU A 188 -14.28 -11.58 9.25
N CYS A 189 -14.08 -10.32 9.66
CA CYS A 189 -13.77 -9.96 11.04
C CYS A 189 -14.87 -10.40 12.00
N ARG A 190 -16.14 -10.24 11.62
CA ARG A 190 -17.29 -10.67 12.44
C ARG A 190 -17.34 -12.18 12.63
N LYS A 191 -16.89 -12.97 11.65
CA LYS A 191 -16.93 -14.44 11.71
C LYS A 191 -15.75 -15.06 12.44
N ARG A 192 -14.55 -14.51 12.27
CA ARG A 192 -13.30 -15.14 12.71
C ARG A 192 -12.46 -14.30 13.67
N GLY A 193 -12.82 -13.02 13.87
CA GLY A 193 -12.05 -12.07 14.66
C GLY A 193 -10.87 -11.46 13.90
N PRO A 194 -10.49 -10.20 14.21
CA PRO A 194 -9.41 -9.50 13.53
C PRO A 194 -8.03 -10.12 13.79
N GLY A 195 -7.75 -10.58 15.01
CA GLY A 195 -6.46 -11.18 15.36
C GLY A 195 -6.17 -12.47 14.58
N PHE A 196 -7.18 -13.34 14.41
CA PHE A 196 -7.05 -14.57 13.63
C PHE A 196 -6.76 -14.29 12.15
N LEU A 197 -7.52 -13.36 11.54
CA LEU A 197 -7.32 -12.95 10.16
C LEU A 197 -5.94 -12.31 9.95
N TRP A 198 -5.47 -11.53 10.92
CA TRP A 198 -4.12 -10.97 10.90
C TRP A 198 -3.05 -12.05 10.96
N GLY A 199 -3.20 -13.05 11.84
CA GLY A 199 -2.29 -14.19 11.93
C GLY A 199 -2.22 -14.98 10.61
N ILE A 200 -3.37 -15.34 10.05
CA ILE A 200 -3.44 -16.03 8.74
C ILE A 200 -2.79 -15.21 7.65
N SER A 201 -3.00 -13.89 7.63
CA SER A 201 -2.40 -13.03 6.60
C SER A 201 -0.87 -13.06 6.61
N ASN A 202 -0.24 -13.16 7.79
CA ASN A 202 1.22 -13.25 7.90
C ASN A 202 1.73 -14.62 7.44
N ILE A 203 1.04 -15.70 7.80
CA ILE A 203 1.37 -17.06 7.33
C ILE A 203 1.27 -17.13 5.81
N LEU A 204 0.16 -16.61 5.25
CA LEU A 204 -0.07 -16.61 3.81
C LEU A 204 0.98 -15.79 3.07
N MET A 205 1.35 -14.62 3.60
CA MET A 205 2.43 -13.80 3.06
C MET A 205 3.77 -14.56 3.04
N ALA A 206 4.13 -15.25 4.13
CA ALA A 206 5.35 -16.05 4.19
C ALA A 206 5.34 -17.20 3.17
N VAL A 207 4.23 -17.92 3.05
CA VAL A 207 4.06 -18.99 2.06
C VAL A 207 4.21 -18.45 0.64
N CYS A 208 3.61 -17.30 0.33
CA CYS A 208 3.75 -16.65 -0.97
C CYS A 208 5.21 -16.28 -1.29
N PHE A 209 5.94 -15.66 -0.35
CA PHE A 209 7.35 -15.30 -0.58
C PHE A 209 8.25 -16.53 -0.72
N ILE A 210 8.03 -17.59 0.05
CA ILE A 210 8.72 -18.87 -0.15
C ILE A 210 8.38 -19.45 -1.53
N SER A 211 7.12 -19.35 -1.95
CA SER A 211 6.68 -19.83 -3.26
C SER A 211 7.37 -19.06 -4.40
N MET A 212 7.62 -17.75 -4.25
CA MET A 212 8.40 -16.99 -5.24
C MET A 212 9.82 -17.55 -5.39
N LEU A 213 10.50 -17.87 -4.29
CA LEU A 213 11.82 -18.50 -4.33
C LEU A 213 11.78 -19.88 -5.01
N VAL A 214 10.75 -20.69 -4.72
CA VAL A 214 10.55 -22.00 -5.36
C VAL A 214 10.32 -21.84 -6.87
N VAL A 215 9.49 -20.88 -7.29
CA VAL A 215 9.23 -20.62 -8.71
C VAL A 215 10.52 -20.16 -9.42
N THR A 216 11.32 -19.28 -8.81
CA THR A 216 12.64 -18.90 -9.35
C THR A 216 13.58 -20.08 -9.47
N TYR A 217 13.64 -20.94 -8.44
CA TYR A 217 14.48 -22.14 -8.49
C TYR A 217 14.06 -23.11 -9.62
N VAL A 218 12.76 -23.33 -9.78
CA VAL A 218 12.22 -24.16 -10.87
C VAL A 218 12.49 -23.53 -12.24
N ALA A 219 12.33 -22.21 -12.36
CA ALA A 219 12.60 -21.49 -13.61
C ALA A 219 14.05 -21.66 -14.07
N ASN A 220 15.01 -21.45 -13.15
CA ASN A 220 16.43 -21.60 -13.43
C ASN A 220 16.81 -23.05 -13.77
N ASN A 221 16.18 -24.04 -13.14
CA ASN A 221 16.46 -25.46 -13.40
C ASN A 221 15.92 -25.98 -14.74
N ILE A 222 14.86 -25.38 -15.29
CA ILE A 222 14.31 -25.76 -16.60
C ILE A 222 15.24 -25.27 -17.74
N GLY A 223 16.09 -24.26 -17.48
CA GLY A 223 17.14 -23.83 -18.40
C GLY A 223 16.66 -23.01 -19.62
N TYR A 224 15.40 -22.54 -19.59
CA TYR A 224 14.85 -21.63 -20.62
C TYR A 224 15.28 -20.17 -20.41
N VAL A 225 15.64 -19.81 -19.17
CA VAL A 225 15.95 -18.44 -18.75
C VAL A 225 17.09 -17.87 -19.61
N GLY A 226 16.82 -16.77 -20.31
CA GLY A 226 17.75 -16.09 -21.20
C GLY A 226 17.83 -16.62 -22.64
N LYS A 227 17.09 -17.71 -22.97
CA LYS A 227 17.06 -18.29 -24.33
C LYS A 227 15.69 -18.19 -24.97
N ASP A 228 14.68 -18.66 -24.24
CA ASP A 228 13.31 -18.78 -24.72
C ASP A 228 12.33 -18.07 -23.76
N LEU A 229 11.10 -17.85 -24.23
CA LEU A 229 10.02 -17.37 -23.37
C LEU A 229 9.69 -18.39 -22.27
N PRO A 230 9.26 -17.93 -21.08
CA PRO A 230 8.88 -18.83 -20.00
C PRO A 230 7.72 -19.76 -20.39
N PRO A 231 7.76 -21.03 -19.97
CA PRO A 231 6.60 -21.90 -20.04
C PRO A 231 5.39 -21.26 -19.37
N THR A 232 4.23 -21.36 -20.00
CA THR A 232 2.97 -20.76 -19.52
C THR A 232 2.65 -21.14 -18.06
N GLY A 233 3.02 -22.36 -17.64
CA GLY A 233 2.81 -22.83 -16.27
C GLY A 233 3.55 -22.00 -15.20
N ILE A 234 4.77 -21.53 -15.50
CA ILE A 234 5.56 -20.70 -14.56
C ILE A 234 4.94 -19.32 -14.45
N VAL A 235 4.55 -18.72 -15.59
CA VAL A 235 3.88 -17.41 -15.61
C VAL A 235 2.57 -17.48 -14.82
N ILE A 236 1.75 -18.52 -15.04
CA ILE A 236 0.52 -18.74 -14.28
C ILE A 236 0.81 -18.89 -12.79
N ALA A 237 1.82 -19.67 -12.39
CA ALA A 237 2.19 -19.82 -10.98
C ALA A 237 2.59 -18.48 -10.34
N SER A 238 3.41 -17.68 -11.02
CA SER A 238 3.80 -16.33 -10.57
C SER A 238 2.59 -15.41 -10.42
N LEU A 239 1.67 -15.41 -11.39
CA LEU A 239 0.43 -14.62 -11.31
C LEU A 239 -0.46 -15.07 -10.15
N ILE A 240 -0.59 -16.38 -9.90
CA ILE A 240 -1.35 -16.91 -8.76
C ILE A 240 -0.75 -16.41 -7.44
N ILE A 241 0.58 -16.39 -7.30
CA ILE A 241 1.23 -15.86 -6.10
C ILE A 241 0.85 -14.40 -5.89
N PHE A 242 0.90 -13.58 -6.94
CA PHE A 242 0.54 -12.16 -6.87
C PHE A 242 -0.93 -11.98 -6.48
N ILE A 243 -1.84 -12.74 -7.09
CA ILE A 243 -3.28 -12.75 -6.78
C ILE A 243 -3.50 -13.05 -5.29
N VAL A 244 -2.88 -14.11 -4.78
CA VAL A 244 -3.05 -14.55 -3.39
C VAL A 244 -2.50 -13.51 -2.41
N LEU A 245 -1.39 -12.85 -2.74
CA LEU A 245 -0.81 -11.75 -1.95
C LEU A 245 -1.76 -10.56 -1.79
N GLY A 246 -2.79 -10.42 -2.63
CA GLY A 246 -3.78 -9.34 -2.51
C GLY A 246 -4.59 -9.43 -1.21
N PHE A 247 -4.84 -10.65 -0.70
CA PHE A 247 -5.53 -10.83 0.57
C PHE A 247 -4.69 -10.32 1.76
N PRO A 248 -3.43 -10.75 1.96
CA PRO A 248 -2.57 -10.15 2.97
C PRO A 248 -2.45 -8.64 2.82
N HIS A 249 -2.33 -8.13 1.59
CA HIS A 249 -2.18 -6.70 1.34
C HIS A 249 -3.33 -5.87 1.90
N ALA A 250 -4.59 -6.28 1.68
CA ALA A 250 -5.78 -5.62 2.24
C ALA A 250 -5.76 -5.59 3.78
N ILE A 251 -5.29 -6.69 4.39
CA ILE A 251 -5.15 -6.80 5.84
C ILE A 251 -4.07 -5.83 6.36
N THR A 252 -2.95 -5.65 5.64
CA THR A 252 -1.87 -4.71 6.01
C THR A 252 -2.40 -3.27 6.11
N TYR A 253 -3.21 -2.84 5.14
CA TYR A 253 -3.71 -1.47 5.13
C TYR A 253 -4.78 -1.16 6.18
N SER A 254 -5.43 -2.19 6.73
CA SER A 254 -6.59 -1.97 7.59
C SER A 254 -6.32 -2.30 9.06
N PHE A 255 -5.65 -3.42 9.35
CA PHE A 255 -5.67 -4.02 10.68
C PHE A 255 -4.75 -3.40 11.71
N PRO A 256 -3.46 -3.12 11.42
CA PRO A 256 -2.57 -2.50 12.41
C PRO A 256 -3.17 -1.21 12.96
N TYR A 257 -3.69 -0.36 12.06
CA TYR A 257 -4.35 0.90 12.43
C TYR A 257 -5.64 0.69 13.23
N ALA A 258 -6.47 -0.28 12.82
CA ALA A 258 -7.69 -0.60 13.57
C ALA A 258 -7.40 -1.18 14.96
N LEU A 259 -6.42 -2.08 15.08
CA LEU A 259 -6.04 -2.71 16.35
C LEU A 259 -5.41 -1.69 17.30
N ILE A 260 -4.49 -0.85 16.80
CA ILE A 260 -3.90 0.24 17.61
C ILE A 260 -5.00 1.18 18.12
N SER A 261 -5.95 1.57 17.26
CA SER A 261 -7.08 2.43 17.66
C SER A 261 -7.90 1.83 18.80
N THR A 262 -8.14 0.51 18.80
CA THR A 262 -8.88 -0.15 19.89
C THR A 262 -8.13 -0.13 21.22
N HIS A 263 -6.80 -0.22 21.20
CA HIS A 263 -5.99 -0.21 22.41
C HIS A 263 -5.75 1.20 22.96
N ILE A 264 -5.56 2.20 22.09
CA ILE A 264 -5.36 3.60 22.53
C ILE A 264 -6.65 4.16 23.15
N GLN A 265 -7.82 3.87 22.57
CA GLN A 265 -9.10 4.33 23.14
C GLN A 265 -9.36 3.74 24.54
N SER A 266 -8.90 2.51 24.80
CA SER A 266 -9.00 1.90 26.14
C SER A 266 -8.11 2.58 27.20
N LEU A 267 -7.10 3.34 26.76
CA LEU A 267 -6.20 4.11 27.63
C LEU A 267 -6.74 5.52 27.94
N GLY A 268 -7.93 5.90 27.44
CA GLY A 268 -8.52 7.23 27.69
C GLY A 268 -7.83 8.39 26.96
N LEU A 269 -6.75 8.12 26.21
CA LEU A 269 -5.92 9.12 25.52
C LEU A 269 -6.63 9.84 24.35
N GLY A 270 -7.89 9.51 24.05
CA GLY A 270 -8.71 10.15 23.01
C GLY A 270 -9.69 11.22 23.53
N HIS A 271 -9.73 11.51 24.84
CA HIS A 271 -10.68 12.46 25.45
C HIS A 271 -10.02 13.75 26.00
N CYS A 272 -8.80 14.10 25.59
CA CYS A 272 -8.25 15.43 25.89
C CYS A 272 -8.93 16.49 24.99
N GLY A 273 -10.16 16.91 25.34
CA GLY A 273 -10.86 18.01 24.65
C GLY A 273 -12.36 18.16 24.92
N GLN A 274 -12.95 17.50 25.92
CA GLN A 274 -14.33 17.75 26.35
C GLN A 274 -14.40 17.85 27.87
N ASP A 275 -14.10 19.05 28.37
CA ASP A 275 -14.74 19.73 29.51
C ASP A 275 -14.47 21.24 29.34
#